data_AF-A0A835YCW3-F1
#
_entry.id   AF-A0A835YCW3-F1
#
_cell.length_a   1.000
_cell.length_b   1.000
_cell.length_c   1.000
_cell.angle_alpha   90.00
_cell.angle_beta   90.00
_cell.angle_gamma   90.00
#
_symmetry.space_group_name_H-M   'P 1'
#
loop_
_entity.id
_entity.type
_entity.pdbx_description
1 polymer ?
#
loop_
_entity_poly.entity_id
_entity_poly.type
_entity_poly.pdbx_seq_one_letter_code
_entity_poly.pdbx_strand_id
1 'polypeptide(L)'
;MAWVPWGGPDGSLILATATALYRLPLGGGGAGEGGAAAAFAGPVLLAGREGEQGSADGWGEEAGFRNICGARWHFNAPSFLRSLAWVPWGGPDGSLIVATQTALYRLPLGEGGAGEGGAAAAAPAAPVLLAGREGEEGHVDGRGEEARFNGTAGLTADADGAVVLADISDGSTCIRRLTPDGAVTTLPPRVLSGATSPTILPNGYLALCRVNPSSLLVLDLGLKPPPLLQPAPPAPPAPPAPAGPPRRTLHADMGALLDAQPNGTADLTLVVGGHRLPVHRLILIARCDYFRQRLEGGFADGAAVELSLPDADPAAFELLLRFVYTGAVDIPAALAPAVAELADRLLLPELCWDAQAVVLSGVSAETVVGSLLWAERLGASFSGLLSSLKAWYLEHHEEVLEAAEESVERLMAESPRLVIELMGGLSRLAKRQRTALP
;
A
#
# COMPACT_ATOMS: atom_id res chain seq x y z
N MET A 1 2.02 9.75 17.84
CA MET A 1 1.53 9.26 16.53
C MET A 1 0.41 8.28 16.82
N ALA A 2 -0.70 8.35 16.08
CA ALA A 2 -1.79 7.40 16.24
C ALA A 2 -2.47 7.16 14.89
N TRP A 3 -2.80 5.91 14.58
CA TRP A 3 -3.68 5.60 13.46
C TRP A 3 -5.14 5.86 13.88
N VAL A 4 -5.93 6.41 12.96
CA VAL A 4 -7.37 6.63 13.15
C VAL A 4 -8.15 6.15 11.93
N PRO A 5 -9.34 5.54 12.11
CA PRO A 5 -10.19 5.09 11.00
C PRO A 5 -10.95 6.27 10.37
N TRP A 6 -10.22 7.29 9.91
CA TRP A 6 -10.81 8.53 9.41
C TRP A 6 -10.72 8.61 7.88
N GLY A 7 -11.88 8.73 7.21
CA GLY A 7 -11.97 9.03 5.77
C GLY A 7 -11.93 7.83 4.81
N GLY A 8 -12.14 6.60 5.28
CA GLY A 8 -12.21 5.40 4.45
C GLY A 8 -11.75 4.13 5.20
N PRO A 9 -11.86 2.95 4.59
CA PRO A 9 -11.47 1.67 5.21
C PRO A 9 -9.97 1.56 5.54
N ASP A 10 -9.11 2.29 4.82
CA ASP A 10 -7.64 2.26 5.00
C ASP A 10 -7.15 3.18 6.16
N GLY A 11 -8.03 4.04 6.67
CA GLY A 11 -7.74 4.97 7.76
C GLY A 11 -6.70 6.04 7.41
N SER A 12 -6.15 6.70 8.43
CA SER A 12 -5.12 7.74 8.27
C SER A 12 -4.18 7.75 9.46
N LEU A 13 -2.91 8.07 9.22
CA LEU A 13 -1.93 8.27 10.27
C LEU A 13 -1.95 9.73 10.72
N ILE A 14 -2.15 9.96 12.02
CA ILE A 14 -2.01 11.29 12.62
C ILE A 14 -0.61 11.45 13.19
N LEU A 15 0.15 12.36 12.58
CA LEU A 15 1.47 12.77 13.01
C LEU A 15 1.35 14.07 13.79
N ALA A 16 1.89 14.10 15.01
CA ALA A 16 2.02 15.32 15.80
C ALA A 16 3.49 15.73 15.82
N THR A 17 3.76 16.97 15.42
CA THR A 17 5.02 17.67 15.69
C THR A 17 4.83 18.59 16.90
N ALA A 18 5.88 19.26 17.33
CA ALA A 18 5.78 20.25 18.41
C ALA A 18 4.84 21.42 18.07
N THR A 19 4.56 21.68 16.79
CA THR A 19 3.86 22.90 16.33
C THR A 19 2.66 22.60 15.42
N ALA A 20 2.47 21.35 15.00
CA ALA A 20 1.45 21.00 14.02
C ALA A 20 0.97 19.54 14.12
N LEU A 21 -0.26 19.31 13.70
CA LEU A 21 -0.86 18.01 13.49
C LEU A 21 -1.03 17.79 11.98
N TYR A 22 -0.57 16.65 11.47
CA TYR A 22 -0.70 16.24 10.09
C TYR A 22 -1.48 14.95 9.99
N ARG A 23 -2.25 14.82 8.90
CA ARG A 23 -2.90 13.59 8.47
C ARG A 23 -2.16 13.04 7.25
N LEU A 24 -1.69 11.82 7.34
CA LEU A 24 -1.20 11.07 6.18
C LEU A 24 -2.31 10.10 5.74
N PRO A 25 -2.93 10.30 4.56
CA PRO A 25 -3.86 9.32 4.00
C PRO A 25 -3.08 8.05 3.66
N LEU A 26 -3.50 6.92 4.24
CA LEU A 26 -2.97 5.62 3.82
C LEU A 26 -3.79 5.21 2.60
N GLY A 27 -3.20 5.28 1.40
CA GLY A 27 -3.87 4.87 0.18
C GLY A 27 -4.04 3.35 0.15
N GLY A 28 -5.22 2.88 -0.25
CA GLY A 28 -5.53 1.46 -0.46
C GLY A 28 -4.64 0.83 -1.53
N GLY A 29 -3.46 0.36 -1.13
CA GLY A 29 -2.59 -0.49 -1.92
C GLY A 29 -2.66 -1.89 -1.36
N GLY A 30 -3.50 -2.74 -1.95
CA GLY A 30 -3.37 -4.18 -1.77
C GLY A 30 -1.97 -4.61 -2.22
N ALA A 31 -1.28 -5.38 -1.39
CA ALA A 31 -0.05 -6.05 -1.79
C ALA A 31 -0.39 -7.11 -2.84
N GLY A 32 -0.38 -6.71 -4.12
CA GLY A 32 -0.14 -7.64 -5.21
C GLY A 32 1.33 -8.06 -5.17
N GLU A 33 1.59 -9.34 -5.40
CA GLU A 33 2.94 -9.90 -5.46
C GLU A 33 3.80 -9.10 -6.46
N GLY A 34 4.83 -8.42 -5.94
CA GLY A 34 5.73 -7.59 -6.73
C GLY A 34 6.08 -6.30 -6.00
N GLY A 35 7.23 -6.29 -5.31
CA GLY A 35 7.68 -5.18 -4.47
C GLY A 35 7.93 -3.85 -5.20
N ALA A 36 6.88 -3.05 -5.35
CA ALA A 36 6.97 -1.62 -5.61
C ALA A 36 6.37 -0.84 -4.43
N ALA A 37 7.17 0.07 -3.84
CA ALA A 37 6.72 0.94 -2.77
C ALA A 37 5.57 1.83 -3.28
N ALA A 38 4.36 1.61 -2.77
CA ALA A 38 3.21 2.43 -3.08
C ALA A 38 3.52 3.91 -2.78
N ALA A 39 3.27 4.79 -3.74
CA ALA A 39 3.43 6.22 -3.57
C ALA A 39 2.39 6.73 -2.54
N PHE A 40 2.84 6.98 -1.32
CA PHE A 40 2.00 7.60 -0.29
C PHE A 40 1.63 9.03 -0.71
N ALA A 41 0.36 9.40 -0.60
CA ALA A 41 -0.06 10.78 -0.71
C ALA A 41 0.65 11.63 0.36
N GLY A 42 1.09 12.83 0.00
CA GLY A 42 1.81 13.72 0.93
C GLY A 42 0.99 14.08 2.19
N PRO A 43 1.64 14.42 3.31
CA PRO A 43 0.97 14.76 4.56
C PRO A 43 0.11 16.03 4.41
N VAL A 44 -1.12 15.97 4.93
CA VAL A 44 -2.09 17.07 4.95
C VAL A 44 -2.07 17.72 6.33
N LEU A 45 -1.77 19.02 6.42
CA LEU A 45 -1.84 19.76 7.68
C LEU A 45 -3.29 19.82 8.19
N LEU A 46 -3.53 19.33 9.40
CA LEU A 46 -4.84 19.39 10.07
C LEU A 46 -4.98 20.62 10.98
N ALA A 47 -3.91 20.97 11.71
CA ALA A 47 -3.89 22.11 12.64
C ALA A 47 -2.45 22.54 12.94
N GLY A 48 -2.21 23.84 13.16
CA GLY A 48 -0.89 24.41 13.50
C GLY A 48 -0.33 25.36 12.43
N ARG A 49 0.87 25.90 12.67
CA ARG A 49 1.63 26.72 11.70
C ARG A 49 2.99 26.09 11.44
N GLU A 50 3.40 26.02 10.17
CA GLU A 50 4.77 25.65 9.83
C GLU A 50 5.74 26.77 10.26
N GLY A 51 6.69 26.46 11.14
CA GLY A 51 7.93 27.24 11.25
C GLY A 51 8.13 28.19 12.44
N GLU A 52 7.28 28.25 13.47
CA GLU A 52 7.57 29.09 14.66
C GLU A 52 7.81 28.24 15.92
N GLN A 53 9.02 28.36 16.49
CA GLN A 53 9.35 27.83 17.82
C GLN A 53 8.55 28.62 18.88
N GLY A 54 7.47 28.03 19.38
CA GLY A 54 6.72 28.59 20.50
C GLY A 54 7.52 28.52 21.80
N SER A 55 7.79 29.67 22.40
CA SER A 55 8.39 29.82 23.74
C SER A 55 7.52 29.13 24.79
N ALA A 56 8.12 28.22 25.56
CA ALA A 56 7.46 27.51 26.64
C ALA A 56 7.49 28.36 27.93
N ASP A 57 6.64 29.38 28.00
CA ASP A 57 6.40 30.13 29.24
C ASP A 57 4.91 30.18 29.56
N GLY A 58 4.50 29.43 30.59
CA GLY A 58 3.20 29.63 31.26
C GLY A 58 2.35 28.39 31.47
N TRP A 59 2.78 27.43 32.30
CA TRP A 59 1.85 26.52 32.98
C TRP A 59 1.32 27.22 34.24
N GLY A 60 0.26 28.01 34.07
CA GLY A 60 -0.56 28.53 35.17
C GLY A 60 -1.45 27.44 35.76
N GLU A 61 -1.79 27.58 37.05
CA GLU A 61 -2.56 26.66 37.90
C GLU A 61 -3.76 25.99 37.21
N GLU A 62 -3.84 24.65 37.32
CA GLU A 62 -4.96 23.82 36.85
C GLU A 62 -6.26 24.12 37.61
N ALA A 63 -7.02 25.10 37.13
CA ALA A 63 -8.41 25.32 37.50
C ALA A 63 -9.32 24.92 36.32
N GLY A 64 -10.01 23.77 36.44
CA GLY A 64 -11.21 23.53 35.61
C GLY A 64 -11.39 22.16 34.94
N PHE A 65 -11.21 21.05 35.66
CA PHE A 65 -11.70 19.73 35.20
C PHE A 65 -12.78 19.17 36.13
N ARG A 66 -13.90 19.88 36.27
CA ARG A 66 -15.10 19.34 36.92
C ARG A 66 -15.89 18.51 35.91
N ASN A 67 -15.48 17.23 35.76
CA ASN A 67 -16.22 16.09 35.19
C ASN A 67 -15.29 15.00 34.60
N ILE A 68 -14.02 14.95 34.98
CA ILE A 68 -13.16 13.80 34.66
C ILE A 68 -13.36 12.75 35.77
N CYS A 69 -14.02 11.64 35.44
CA CYS A 69 -13.96 10.43 36.25
C CYS A 69 -12.54 9.85 36.10
N GLY A 70 -11.63 10.21 37.01
CA GLY A 70 -10.23 9.81 36.93
C GLY A 70 -9.84 8.97 38.14
N ALA A 71 -9.54 7.70 37.93
CA ALA A 71 -8.70 6.94 38.87
C ALA A 71 -7.24 7.40 38.65
N ARG A 72 -6.51 7.69 39.73
CA ARG A 72 -5.09 8.07 39.67
C ARG A 72 -4.25 6.90 40.20
N TRP A 73 -3.31 6.43 39.38
CA TRP A 73 -2.32 5.42 39.78
C TRP A 73 -1.01 6.09 40.15
N HIS A 74 -0.52 5.79 41.34
CA HIS A 74 0.80 6.22 41.79
C HIS A 74 1.81 5.09 41.55
N PHE A 75 2.79 5.34 40.67
CA PHE A 75 3.96 4.50 40.52
C PHE A 75 5.01 4.99 41.50
N ASN A 76 5.44 4.15 42.43
CA ASN A 76 6.54 4.49 43.35
C ASN A 76 7.87 4.21 42.64
N ALA A 77 8.14 5.01 41.61
CA ALA A 77 9.18 4.82 40.63
C ALA A 77 10.04 6.11 40.60
N PRO A 78 11.36 6.06 40.85
CA PRO A 78 12.20 7.26 40.82
C PRO A 78 12.30 7.91 39.43
N SER A 79 11.87 7.23 38.36
CA SER A 79 11.85 7.75 36.98
C SER A 79 10.46 8.11 36.47
N PHE A 80 10.40 9.05 35.51
CA PHE A 80 9.14 9.53 34.92
C PHE A 80 8.48 8.46 34.02
N LEU A 81 7.15 8.49 33.92
CA LEU A 81 6.42 7.71 32.92
C LEU A 81 6.77 8.22 31.51
N ARG A 82 7.10 7.30 30.60
CA ARG A 82 7.58 7.61 29.25
C ARG A 82 6.52 7.37 28.18
N SER A 83 5.77 6.28 28.32
CA SER A 83 4.79 5.85 27.34
C SER A 83 3.91 4.73 27.87
N LEU A 84 2.80 4.49 27.17
CA LEU A 84 1.88 3.41 27.46
C LEU A 84 1.37 2.77 26.15
N ALA A 85 0.95 1.52 26.25
CA ALA A 85 0.22 0.82 25.19
C ALA A 85 -0.84 -0.10 25.82
N TRP A 86 -1.97 -0.28 25.14
CA TRP A 86 -2.95 -1.28 25.54
C TRP A 86 -2.60 -2.64 24.92
N VAL A 87 -2.81 -3.71 25.68
CA VAL A 87 -2.61 -5.10 25.25
C VAL A 87 -3.82 -5.96 25.62
N PRO A 88 -4.18 -6.97 24.80
CA PRO A 88 -5.30 -7.87 25.08
C PRO A 88 -4.98 -8.93 26.15
N TRP A 89 -4.18 -8.59 27.18
CA TRP A 89 -3.74 -9.54 28.21
C TRP A 89 -4.70 -9.54 29.41
N GLY A 90 -5.04 -10.73 29.93
CA GLY A 90 -5.67 -10.88 31.25
C GLY A 90 -7.17 -10.66 31.34
N GLY A 91 -7.91 -10.89 30.26
CA GLY A 91 -9.37 -10.83 30.27
C GLY A 91 -9.93 -9.94 29.16
N PRO A 92 -11.27 -9.80 29.11
CA PRO A 92 -11.97 -9.09 28.02
C PRO A 92 -11.59 -7.61 27.91
N ASP A 93 -11.26 -6.96 29.04
CA ASP A 93 -10.90 -5.53 29.08
C ASP A 93 -9.40 -5.26 28.85
N GLY A 94 -8.59 -6.33 28.78
CA GLY A 94 -7.16 -6.24 28.53
C GLY A 94 -6.36 -5.62 29.69
N SER A 95 -5.17 -5.12 29.38
CA SER A 95 -4.27 -4.46 30.32
C SER A 95 -3.58 -3.27 29.65
N LEU A 96 -3.17 -2.28 30.46
CA LEU A 96 -2.21 -1.28 30.02
C LEU A 96 -0.79 -1.73 30.35
N ILE A 97 0.10 -1.63 29.38
CA ILE A 97 1.54 -1.66 29.62
C ILE A 97 2.01 -0.23 29.74
N VAL A 98 2.67 0.07 30.86
CA VAL A 98 3.18 1.39 31.20
C VAL A 98 4.68 1.29 31.34
N ALA A 99 5.40 2.19 30.67
CA ALA A 99 6.85 2.21 30.70
C ALA A 99 7.37 3.40 31.49
N THR A 100 8.32 3.13 32.38
CA THR A 100 9.21 4.11 32.99
C THR A 100 10.52 4.14 32.20
N GLN A 101 11.54 4.85 32.66
CA GLN A 101 12.83 4.90 31.96
C GLN A 101 13.46 3.51 31.81
N THR A 102 13.41 2.68 32.85
CA THR A 102 14.15 1.40 32.92
C THR A 102 13.27 0.18 33.22
N ALA A 103 11.95 0.36 33.35
CA ALA A 103 11.03 -0.73 33.70
C ALA A 103 9.69 -0.64 32.97
N LEU A 104 9.08 -1.82 32.76
CA LEU A 104 7.76 -1.99 32.17
C LEU A 104 6.83 -2.60 33.21
N TYR A 105 5.67 -1.99 33.39
CA TYR A 105 4.63 -2.42 34.31
C TYR A 105 3.38 -2.80 33.56
N ARG A 106 2.69 -3.82 34.04
CA ARG A 106 1.35 -4.20 33.61
C ARG A 106 0.33 -3.68 34.60
N LEU A 107 -0.68 -2.99 34.10
CA LEU A 107 -1.85 -2.55 34.85
C LEU A 107 -3.10 -3.26 34.30
N PRO A 108 -3.62 -4.29 34.99
CA PRO A 108 -4.86 -4.94 34.61
C PRO A 108 -6.05 -3.97 34.74
N LEU A 109 -6.92 -3.92 33.73
CA LEU A 109 -8.04 -2.97 33.72
C LEU A 109 -9.30 -3.49 34.44
N GLY A 110 -9.38 -4.79 34.77
CA GLY A 110 -10.49 -5.42 35.51
C GLY A 110 -11.79 -5.53 34.72
N GLU A 111 -12.69 -6.47 35.08
CA GLU A 111 -14.01 -6.58 34.44
C GLU A 111 -14.83 -5.30 34.66
N GLY A 112 -15.11 -4.56 33.59
CA GLY A 112 -15.90 -3.34 33.57
C GLY A 112 -17.37 -3.58 33.94
N GLY A 113 -17.67 -3.84 35.21
CA GLY A 113 -19.03 -3.81 35.74
C GLY A 113 -19.50 -2.37 35.92
N ALA A 114 -19.93 -1.70 34.85
CA ALA A 114 -20.88 -0.60 34.96
C ALA A 114 -22.24 -1.17 35.36
N GLY A 115 -22.35 -1.66 36.60
CA GLY A 115 -23.63 -2.02 37.18
C GLY A 115 -24.48 -0.77 37.33
N GLU A 116 -25.70 -0.80 36.78
CA GLU A 116 -26.72 0.19 37.08
C GLU A 116 -26.90 0.28 38.61
N GLY A 117 -26.32 1.32 39.21
CA GLY A 117 -26.41 1.56 40.65
C GLY A 117 -25.06 1.72 41.34
N GLY A 118 -24.35 2.82 41.05
CA GLY A 118 -23.61 3.64 42.02
C GLY A 118 -22.71 2.98 43.09
N ALA A 119 -22.26 1.73 42.92
CA ALA A 119 -21.29 1.11 43.81
C ALA A 119 -19.88 1.45 43.30
N ALA A 120 -19.04 1.98 44.20
CA ALA A 120 -17.66 2.37 43.91
C ALA A 120 -16.93 1.25 43.18
N ALA A 121 -16.41 1.55 41.98
CA ALA A 121 -15.57 0.65 41.21
C ALA A 121 -14.49 0.08 42.14
N ALA A 122 -14.37 -1.25 42.15
CA ALA A 122 -13.37 -1.95 42.95
C ALA A 122 -12.00 -1.28 42.75
N ALA A 123 -11.23 -1.11 43.84
CA ALA A 123 -9.93 -0.45 43.80
C ALA A 123 -9.09 -1.04 42.65
N PRO A 124 -8.58 -0.22 41.72
CA PRO A 124 -7.93 -0.73 40.54
C PRO A 124 -6.68 -1.52 40.94
N ALA A 125 -6.42 -2.64 40.26
CA ALA A 125 -5.30 -3.51 40.58
C ALA A 125 -3.97 -2.73 40.59
N ALA A 126 -3.09 -3.06 41.54
CA ALA A 126 -1.77 -2.43 41.61
C ALA A 126 -0.96 -2.75 40.35
N PRO A 127 -0.14 -1.81 39.82
CA PRO A 127 0.77 -2.11 38.73
C PRO A 127 1.73 -3.24 39.10
N VAL A 128 1.88 -4.22 38.21
CA VAL A 128 2.78 -5.36 38.39
C VAL A 128 4.00 -5.17 37.51
N LEU A 129 5.20 -5.27 38.09
CA LEU A 129 6.45 -5.22 37.32
C LEU A 129 6.49 -6.41 36.36
N LEU A 130 6.74 -6.12 35.09
CA LEU A 130 6.72 -7.10 34.01
C LEU A 130 8.11 -7.36 33.45
N ALA A 131 8.92 -6.32 33.25
CA ALA A 131 10.29 -6.44 32.77
C ALA A 131 11.14 -5.23 33.15
N GLY A 132 12.46 -5.42 33.26
CA GLY A 132 13.38 -4.36 33.67
C GLY A 132 13.43 -4.17 35.17
N ARG A 133 14.17 -3.15 35.61
CA ARG A 133 14.28 -2.78 37.02
C ARG A 133 14.46 -1.28 37.17
N GLU A 134 13.70 -0.69 38.09
CA GLU A 134 13.77 0.74 38.38
C GLU A 134 15.18 1.14 38.85
N GLY A 135 15.70 2.24 38.29
CA GLY A 135 17.01 2.81 38.60
C GLY A 135 18.22 2.07 38.02
N GLU A 136 18.02 0.91 37.38
CA GLU A 136 19.10 0.11 36.79
C GLU A 136 19.04 0.16 35.26
N GLU A 137 19.85 1.03 34.67
CA GLU A 137 20.01 1.13 33.21
C GLU A 137 20.87 -0.02 32.64
N GLY A 138 20.58 -0.40 31.40
CA GLY A 138 21.43 -1.32 30.64
C GLY A 138 20.75 -1.86 29.39
N HIS A 139 21.48 -2.65 28.60
CA HIS A 139 20.95 -3.28 27.38
C HIS A 139 21.11 -4.81 27.45
N VAL A 140 20.19 -5.46 28.15
CA VAL A 140 20.24 -6.91 28.41
C VAL A 140 18.92 -7.54 28.00
N ASP A 141 18.98 -8.50 27.06
CA ASP A 141 17.88 -9.41 26.75
C ASP A 141 17.73 -10.41 27.90
N GLY A 142 16.51 -10.78 28.23
CA GLY A 142 16.24 -11.61 29.40
C GLY A 142 14.76 -11.67 29.72
N ARG A 143 14.41 -12.39 30.79
CA ARG A 143 13.01 -12.52 31.21
C ARG A 143 12.76 -11.72 32.47
N GLY A 144 11.67 -10.96 32.49
CA GLY A 144 11.26 -10.21 33.67
C GLY A 144 12.33 -9.23 34.16
N GLU A 145 12.66 -9.34 35.45
CA GLU A 145 13.69 -8.52 36.11
C GLU A 145 15.12 -8.78 35.61
N GLU A 146 15.37 -9.79 34.78
CA GLU A 146 16.70 -10.02 34.20
C GLU A 146 16.97 -9.10 33.00
N ALA A 147 15.91 -8.65 32.32
CA ALA A 147 16.04 -7.70 31.23
C ALA A 147 16.52 -6.33 31.77
N ARG A 148 17.22 -5.57 30.93
CA ARG A 148 17.58 -4.16 31.22
C ARG A 148 17.23 -3.28 30.02
N PHE A 149 16.88 -2.03 30.32
CA PHE A 149 16.61 -0.96 29.36
C PHE A 149 17.44 0.27 29.74
N ASN A 150 17.90 1.05 28.76
CA ASN A 150 18.60 2.31 29.01
C ASN A 150 17.61 3.47 29.12
N GLY A 151 16.63 3.52 28.21
CA GLY A 151 15.70 4.62 28.15
C GLY A 151 14.54 4.31 27.24
N THR A 152 13.48 3.71 27.79
CA THR A 152 12.31 3.38 26.99
C THR A 152 11.64 4.64 26.41
N ALA A 153 11.17 4.52 25.17
CA ALA A 153 10.54 5.62 24.44
C ALA A 153 9.51 5.11 23.43
N GLY A 154 8.23 5.30 23.75
CA GLY A 154 7.12 4.89 22.89
C GLY A 154 6.94 3.38 22.88
N LEU A 155 5.67 2.95 23.00
CA LEU A 155 5.26 1.56 23.00
C LEU A 155 4.15 1.37 21.97
N THR A 156 4.14 0.20 21.35
CA THR A 156 3.04 -0.29 20.53
C THR A 156 2.90 -1.79 20.73
N ALA A 157 1.72 -2.35 20.48
CA ALA A 157 1.44 -3.77 20.69
C ALA A 157 0.86 -4.38 19.42
N ASP A 158 1.31 -5.58 19.07
CA ASP A 158 0.78 -6.35 17.95
C ASP A 158 -0.50 -7.13 18.33
N ALA A 159 -1.09 -7.83 17.36
CA ALA A 159 -2.29 -8.64 17.58
C ALA A 159 -2.13 -9.77 18.61
N ASP A 160 -0.94 -10.39 18.65
CA ASP A 160 -0.63 -11.47 19.59
C ASP A 160 -0.32 -10.91 20.99
N GLY A 161 -0.35 -9.58 21.12
CA GLY A 161 -0.07 -8.85 22.33
C GLY A 161 1.42 -8.70 22.61
N ALA A 162 2.32 -8.98 21.66
CA ALA A 162 3.72 -8.65 21.83
C ALA A 162 3.90 -7.13 21.77
N VAL A 163 4.62 -6.57 22.74
CA VAL A 163 4.88 -5.14 22.84
C VAL A 163 6.22 -4.84 22.20
N VAL A 164 6.23 -3.89 21.28
CA VAL A 164 7.44 -3.34 20.67
C VAL A 164 7.68 -1.95 21.24
N LEU A 165 8.91 -1.70 21.69
CA LEU A 165 9.34 -0.40 22.19
C LEU A 165 10.68 0.01 21.58
N ALA A 166 10.93 1.31 21.56
CA ALA A 166 12.27 1.83 21.32
C ALA A 166 12.99 2.01 22.67
N ASP A 167 14.21 1.49 22.76
CA ASP A 167 15.10 1.65 23.91
C ASP A 167 16.28 2.51 23.50
N ILE A 168 16.34 3.71 24.08
CA ILE A 168 17.24 4.77 23.70
C ILE A 168 18.40 4.82 24.70
N SER A 169 19.60 4.81 24.15
CA SER A 169 20.85 5.10 24.85
C SER A 169 21.51 6.34 24.23
N ASP A 170 22.67 6.73 24.76
CA ASP A 170 23.43 7.87 24.26
C ASP A 170 23.77 7.73 22.76
N GLY A 171 22.96 8.39 21.93
CA GLY A 171 23.14 8.48 20.47
C GLY A 171 22.57 7.31 19.67
N SER A 172 21.96 6.30 20.31
CA SER A 172 21.44 5.14 19.59
C SER A 172 20.13 4.58 20.15
N THR A 173 19.38 3.91 19.29
CA THR A 173 18.09 3.29 19.60
C THR A 173 18.11 1.83 19.21
N CYS A 174 17.70 0.95 20.11
CA CYS A 174 17.42 -0.44 19.81
C CYS A 174 15.90 -0.65 19.81
N ILE A 175 15.41 -1.57 18.97
CA ILE A 175 14.01 -2.00 19.02
C ILE A 175 13.95 -3.21 19.94
N ARG A 176 13.14 -3.14 21.00
CA ARG A 176 12.94 -4.24 21.94
C ARG A 176 11.55 -4.81 21.74
N ARG A 177 11.45 -6.13 21.78
CA ARG A 177 10.18 -6.86 21.81
C ARG A 177 10.02 -7.53 23.16
N LEU A 178 8.88 -7.29 23.78
CA LEU A 178 8.41 -7.90 25.02
C LEU A 178 7.23 -8.82 24.69
N THR A 179 7.31 -10.08 25.11
CA THR A 179 6.23 -11.06 24.93
C THR A 179 5.33 -11.16 26.18
N PRO A 180 4.11 -11.71 26.06
CA PRO A 180 3.18 -11.86 27.19
C PRO A 180 3.72 -12.67 28.37
N ASP A 181 4.66 -13.58 28.12
CA ASP A 181 5.32 -14.40 29.13
C ASP A 181 6.53 -13.69 29.79
N GLY A 182 6.78 -12.44 29.44
CA GLY A 182 7.77 -11.55 30.05
C GLY A 182 9.17 -11.64 29.46
N ALA A 183 9.36 -12.29 28.31
CA ALA A 183 10.66 -12.34 27.64
C ALA A 183 10.92 -11.05 26.84
N VAL A 184 12.12 -10.51 26.96
CA VAL A 184 12.58 -9.30 26.25
C VAL A 184 13.72 -9.67 25.30
N THR A 185 13.56 -9.33 24.02
CA THR A 185 14.55 -9.59 22.97
C THR A 185 14.83 -8.34 22.13
N THR A 186 16.06 -8.19 21.66
CA THR A 186 16.43 -7.15 20.68
C THR A 186 16.02 -7.57 19.26
N LEU A 187 15.23 -6.74 18.57
CA LEU A 187 14.91 -6.94 17.15
C LEU A 187 15.94 -6.27 16.23
N PRO A 188 16.16 -6.79 15.02
CA PRO A 188 16.92 -6.09 14.00
C PRO A 188 16.15 -4.87 13.46
N PRO A 189 16.84 -3.84 12.94
CA PRO A 189 18.29 -3.63 13.03
C PRO A 189 18.72 -3.35 14.48
N ARG A 190 19.89 -3.89 14.88
CA ARG A 190 20.34 -3.87 16.28
C ARG A 190 20.61 -2.46 16.83
N VAL A 191 20.88 -1.48 15.96
CA VAL A 191 21.19 -0.10 16.33
C VAL A 191 20.60 0.82 15.27
N LEU A 192 19.80 1.78 15.70
CA LEU A 192 19.22 2.86 14.90
C LEU A 192 19.68 4.21 15.46
N SER A 193 19.69 5.24 14.62
CA SER A 193 20.00 6.60 15.07
C SER A 193 18.75 7.47 15.11
N GLY A 194 18.44 7.98 16.31
CA GLY A 194 17.39 8.94 16.57
C GLY A 194 15.97 8.41 16.35
N ALA A 195 15.78 7.09 16.33
CA ALA A 195 14.47 6.47 16.13
C ALA A 195 13.67 6.49 17.44
N THR A 196 12.42 6.88 17.37
CA THR A 196 11.53 7.03 18.53
C THR A 196 10.10 6.70 18.11
N SER A 197 9.22 6.50 19.09
CA SER A 197 7.76 6.45 18.87
C SER A 197 7.32 5.39 17.84
N PRO A 198 7.53 4.08 18.13
CA PRO A 198 7.07 3.01 17.27
C PRO A 198 5.54 2.98 17.13
N THR A 199 5.05 2.65 15.95
CA THR A 199 3.66 2.26 15.70
C THR A 199 3.60 1.12 14.69
N ILE A 200 2.70 0.16 14.90
CA ILE A 200 2.43 -0.89 13.91
C ILE A 200 1.36 -0.39 12.94
N LEU A 201 1.62 -0.52 11.65
CA LEU A 201 0.71 -0.14 10.58
C LEU A 201 -0.28 -1.27 10.26
N PRO A 202 -1.40 -1.01 9.54
CA PRO A 202 -2.38 -2.04 9.18
C PRO A 202 -1.82 -3.21 8.36
N ASN A 203 -0.71 -2.99 7.64
CA ASN A 203 0.00 -4.03 6.89
C ASN A 203 1.05 -4.79 7.72
N GLY A 204 1.15 -4.54 9.03
CA GLY A 204 2.10 -5.21 9.92
C GLY A 204 3.50 -4.59 9.96
N TYR A 205 3.80 -3.56 9.15
CA TYR A 205 5.08 -2.87 9.23
C TYR A 205 5.19 -1.97 10.48
N LEU A 206 6.40 -1.88 11.02
CA LEU A 206 6.71 -0.98 12.12
C LEU A 206 7.19 0.37 11.56
N ALA A 207 6.46 1.45 11.87
CA ALA A 207 6.87 2.81 11.56
C ALA A 207 7.44 3.51 12.81
N LEU A 208 8.53 4.27 12.64
CA LEU A 208 9.22 5.02 13.69
C LEU A 208 9.50 6.45 13.22
N CYS A 209 9.40 7.41 14.14
CA CYS A 209 9.89 8.77 13.93
C CYS A 209 11.41 8.82 14.13
N ARG A 210 12.15 9.32 13.14
CA ARG A 210 13.55 9.69 13.31
C ARG A 210 13.68 11.19 13.50
N VAL A 211 14.40 11.59 14.54
CA VAL A 211 14.56 13.01 14.92
C VAL A 211 15.74 13.68 14.17
N ASN A 212 16.74 12.90 13.73
CA ASN A 212 17.89 13.43 13.00
C ASN A 212 18.47 12.39 12.01
N PRO A 213 18.24 12.52 10.69
CA PRO A 213 17.38 13.52 10.04
C PRO A 213 15.89 13.28 10.37
N SER A 214 15.10 14.35 10.42
CA SER A 214 13.64 14.31 10.56
C SER A 214 13.01 13.48 9.43
N SER A 215 12.72 12.21 9.69
CA SER A 215 12.26 11.25 8.68
C SER A 215 11.41 10.14 9.31
N LEU A 216 10.66 9.41 8.48
CA LEU A 216 9.96 8.20 8.89
C LEU A 216 10.80 6.99 8.49
N LEU A 217 11.00 6.07 9.43
CA LEU A 217 11.59 4.76 9.17
C LEU A 217 10.50 3.70 9.22
N VAL A 218 10.38 2.90 8.16
CA VAL A 218 9.42 1.80 8.07
C VAL A 218 10.22 0.50 7.98
N LEU A 219 9.92 -0.46 8.84
CA LEU A 219 10.61 -1.74 8.95
C LEU A 219 9.62 -2.89 8.82
N ASP A 220 10.01 -3.90 8.03
CA ASP A 220 9.32 -5.18 8.01
C ASP A 220 9.93 -6.12 9.05
N LEU A 221 9.19 -6.36 10.12
CA LEU A 221 9.58 -7.25 11.22
C LEU A 221 8.60 -8.41 11.40
N GLY A 222 7.69 -8.62 10.43
CA GLY A 222 6.65 -9.65 10.50
C GLY A 222 5.69 -9.50 11.68
N LEU A 223 5.42 -8.26 12.12
CA LEU A 223 4.47 -8.01 13.22
C LEU A 223 3.04 -8.12 12.72
N LYS A 224 2.14 -8.60 13.58
CA LYS A 224 0.71 -8.65 13.23
C LYS A 224 0.03 -7.31 13.49
N PRO A 225 -0.83 -6.81 12.58
CA PRO A 225 -1.53 -5.56 12.80
C PRO A 225 -2.41 -5.66 14.07
N PRO A 226 -2.40 -4.64 14.93
CA PRO A 226 -3.20 -4.59 16.16
C PRO A 226 -4.68 -4.96 15.93
N PRO A 227 -5.40 -5.50 16.92
CA PRO A 227 -6.77 -6.00 16.74
C PRO A 227 -7.76 -4.94 16.24
N LEU A 228 -7.57 -3.67 16.62
CA LEU A 228 -8.35 -2.53 16.13
C LEU A 228 -8.03 -2.14 14.67
N LEU A 229 -6.97 -2.70 14.10
CA LEU A 229 -6.49 -2.52 12.72
C LEU A 229 -6.70 -3.77 11.85
N GLN A 230 -7.23 -4.86 12.41
CA GLN A 230 -7.59 -6.02 11.61
C GLN A 230 -8.92 -5.75 10.91
N PRO A 231 -9.03 -5.98 9.58
CA PRO A 231 -10.35 -6.08 8.97
C PRO A 231 -11.11 -7.16 9.73
N ALA A 232 -12.36 -6.86 10.11
CA ALA A 232 -13.19 -7.78 10.87
C ALA A 232 -13.13 -9.19 10.23
N PRO A 233 -13.03 -10.28 11.02
CA PRO A 233 -13.08 -11.61 10.46
C PRO A 233 -14.35 -11.73 9.58
N PRO A 234 -14.27 -12.36 8.39
CA PRO A 234 -15.46 -12.53 7.57
C PRO A 234 -16.50 -13.26 8.42
N ALA A 235 -17.64 -12.60 8.63
CA ALA A 235 -18.74 -13.20 9.37
C ALA A 235 -19.07 -14.57 8.75
N PRO A 236 -19.48 -15.58 9.56
CA PRO A 236 -20.04 -16.80 8.99
C PRO A 236 -21.11 -16.40 7.98
N PRO A 237 -21.25 -17.08 6.81
CA PRO A 237 -22.17 -16.66 5.78
C PRO A 237 -23.56 -16.57 6.42
N ALA A 238 -24.01 -15.34 6.65
CA ALA A 238 -25.38 -15.10 7.03
C ALA A 238 -26.22 -15.69 5.88
N PRO A 239 -27.35 -16.37 6.17
CA PRO A 239 -28.30 -16.67 5.10
C PRO A 239 -28.51 -15.37 4.33
N PRO A 240 -28.44 -15.38 2.98
CA PRO A 240 -28.43 -14.14 2.22
C PRO A 240 -29.63 -13.33 2.67
N ALA A 241 -29.37 -12.25 3.40
CA ALA A 241 -30.37 -11.21 3.57
C ALA A 241 -30.79 -10.89 2.14
N PRO A 242 -32.10 -10.90 1.82
CA PRO A 242 -32.55 -10.73 0.45
C PRO A 242 -31.84 -9.49 -0.06
N ALA A 243 -30.88 -9.70 -0.96
CA ALA A 243 -30.03 -8.64 -1.44
C ALA A 243 -31.03 -7.66 -2.03
N GLY A 244 -31.16 -6.48 -1.39
CA GLY A 244 -31.78 -5.36 -2.07
C GLY A 244 -31.13 -5.30 -3.45
N PRO A 245 -31.89 -4.98 -4.51
CA PRO A 245 -31.38 -5.03 -5.87
C PRO A 245 -30.00 -4.37 -5.92
N PRO A 246 -29.02 -4.97 -6.64
CA PRO A 246 -27.65 -4.48 -6.65
C PRO A 246 -27.69 -2.96 -6.88
N ARG A 247 -26.91 -2.23 -6.08
CA ARG A 247 -26.86 -0.77 -6.20
C ARG A 247 -26.48 -0.45 -7.64
N ARG A 248 -27.35 0.29 -8.33
CA ARG A 248 -27.05 0.78 -9.67
C ARG A 248 -25.86 1.72 -9.59
N THR A 249 -24.80 1.37 -10.30
CA THR A 249 -23.63 2.20 -10.50
C THR A 249 -23.62 2.64 -11.95
N LEU A 250 -23.10 3.84 -12.22
CA LEU A 250 -23.01 4.34 -13.59
C LEU A 250 -22.23 3.38 -14.49
N HIS A 251 -21.12 2.80 -14.02
CA HIS A 251 -20.33 1.87 -14.82
C HIS A 251 -21.09 0.56 -15.13
N ALA A 252 -21.86 0.03 -14.17
CA ALA A 252 -22.63 -1.20 -14.37
C ALA A 252 -23.83 -0.96 -15.31
N ASP A 253 -24.50 0.19 -15.16
CA ASP A 253 -25.60 0.59 -16.03
C ASP A 253 -25.11 0.83 -17.47
N MET A 254 -23.92 1.41 -17.66
CA MET A 254 -23.31 1.57 -18.98
C MET A 254 -22.86 0.24 -19.60
N GLY A 255 -22.33 -0.68 -18.80
CA GLY A 255 -22.03 -2.04 -19.25
C GLY A 255 -23.30 -2.78 -19.70
N ALA A 256 -24.36 -2.72 -18.90
CA ALA A 256 -25.65 -3.30 -19.24
C ALA A 256 -26.27 -2.65 -20.49
N LEU A 257 -26.08 -1.35 -20.69
CA LEU A 257 -26.52 -0.64 -21.91
C LEU A 257 -25.81 -1.18 -23.17
N LEU A 258 -24.51 -1.47 -23.08
CA LEU A 258 -23.75 -2.08 -24.18
C LEU A 258 -24.21 -3.52 -24.44
N ASP A 259 -24.38 -4.31 -23.37
CA ASP A 259 -24.78 -5.73 -23.46
C ASP A 259 -26.21 -5.92 -24.01
N ALA A 260 -27.09 -4.93 -23.79
CA ALA A 260 -28.47 -4.98 -24.27
C ALA A 260 -28.62 -4.65 -25.76
N GLN A 261 -27.55 -4.30 -26.48
CA GLN A 261 -27.67 -3.91 -27.89
C GLN A 261 -27.91 -5.10 -28.82
N PRO A 262 -28.72 -4.95 -29.89
CA PRO A 262 -29.51 -3.76 -30.24
C PRO A 262 -30.82 -3.66 -29.44
N ASN A 263 -31.02 -2.55 -28.72
CA ASN A 263 -32.28 -2.25 -27.99
C ASN A 263 -33.03 -1.03 -28.56
N GLY A 264 -32.55 -0.47 -29.67
CA GLY A 264 -33.10 0.72 -30.32
C GLY A 264 -32.55 2.06 -29.80
N THR A 265 -31.62 2.08 -28.84
CA THR A 265 -30.98 3.31 -28.35
C THR A 265 -29.69 3.68 -29.08
N ALA A 266 -29.06 2.72 -29.77
CA ALA A 266 -27.86 2.96 -30.56
C ALA A 266 -28.15 3.86 -31.78
N ASP A 267 -27.29 4.85 -31.99
CA ASP A 267 -27.36 5.85 -33.06
C ASP A 267 -26.20 5.71 -34.07
N LEU A 268 -25.33 4.71 -33.88
CA LEU A 268 -24.24 4.35 -34.80
C LEU A 268 -24.01 2.84 -34.78
N THR A 269 -23.64 2.28 -35.94
CA THR A 269 -23.14 0.90 -36.04
C THR A 269 -21.67 0.90 -36.41
N LEU A 270 -20.82 0.24 -35.62
CA LEU A 270 -19.43 -0.03 -36.00
C LEU A 270 -19.32 -1.38 -36.69
N VAL A 271 -18.60 -1.44 -37.80
CA VAL A 271 -18.33 -2.67 -38.54
C VAL A 271 -16.86 -3.04 -38.38
N VAL A 272 -16.59 -4.11 -37.63
CA VAL A 272 -15.23 -4.55 -37.27
C VAL A 272 -15.05 -6.00 -37.70
N GLY A 273 -14.15 -6.26 -38.65
CA GLY A 273 -13.96 -7.63 -39.19
C GLY A 273 -15.24 -8.30 -39.70
N GLY A 274 -16.22 -7.52 -40.16
CA GLY A 274 -17.55 -8.02 -40.58
C GLY A 274 -18.58 -8.12 -39.46
N HIS A 275 -18.20 -7.95 -38.20
CA HIS A 275 -19.11 -7.88 -37.05
C HIS A 275 -19.74 -6.49 -36.95
N ARG A 276 -21.07 -6.45 -36.82
CA ARG A 276 -21.84 -5.21 -36.70
C ARG A 276 -22.17 -4.97 -35.23
N LEU A 277 -21.65 -3.89 -34.67
CA LEU A 277 -21.74 -3.53 -33.26
C LEU A 277 -22.55 -2.23 -33.11
N PRO A 278 -23.82 -2.29 -32.67
CA PRO A 278 -24.60 -1.09 -32.39
C PRO A 278 -24.05 -0.38 -31.15
N VAL A 279 -23.81 0.93 -31.24
CA VAL A 279 -23.16 1.75 -30.21
C VAL A 279 -23.73 3.17 -30.15
N HIS A 280 -23.31 3.93 -29.14
CA HIS A 280 -23.74 5.30 -28.91
C HIS A 280 -22.63 6.30 -29.25
N ARG A 281 -22.87 7.18 -30.23
CA ARG A 281 -21.91 8.18 -30.71
C ARG A 281 -21.38 9.06 -29.59
N LEU A 282 -22.27 9.53 -28.72
CA LEU A 282 -21.92 10.41 -27.61
C LEU A 282 -20.91 9.76 -26.64
N ILE A 283 -21.07 8.47 -26.36
CA ILE A 283 -20.16 7.74 -25.47
C ILE A 283 -18.78 7.61 -26.10
N LEU A 284 -18.70 7.24 -27.39
CA LEU A 284 -17.43 7.15 -28.11
C LEU A 284 -16.71 8.49 -28.16
N ILE A 285 -17.39 9.56 -28.54
CA ILE A 285 -16.85 10.93 -28.62
C ILE A 285 -16.34 11.41 -27.27
N ALA A 286 -17.07 11.12 -26.18
CA ALA A 286 -16.68 11.54 -24.85
C ALA A 286 -15.44 10.79 -24.33
N ARG A 287 -15.18 9.56 -24.80
CA ARG A 287 -14.23 8.64 -24.17
C ARG A 287 -13.07 8.19 -25.07
N CYS A 288 -13.09 8.52 -26.36
CA CYS A 288 -12.07 8.12 -27.32
C CYS A 288 -11.76 9.28 -28.28
N ASP A 289 -10.52 9.77 -28.24
CA ASP A 289 -10.09 10.94 -29.00
C ASP A 289 -10.14 10.71 -30.52
N TYR A 290 -9.86 9.48 -30.96
CA TYR A 290 -10.02 9.08 -32.36
C TYR A 290 -11.47 9.27 -32.83
N PHE A 291 -12.45 8.75 -32.08
CA PHE A 291 -13.86 8.88 -32.47
C PHE A 291 -14.36 10.31 -32.30
N ARG A 292 -13.86 11.07 -31.31
CA ARG A 292 -14.13 12.51 -31.20
C ARG A 292 -13.73 13.24 -32.48
N GLN A 293 -12.48 13.09 -32.90
CA GLN A 293 -11.97 13.73 -34.12
C GLN A 293 -12.72 13.28 -35.37
N ARG A 294 -13.02 11.97 -35.47
CA ARG A 294 -13.67 11.38 -36.64
C ARG A 294 -15.16 11.72 -36.78
N LEU A 295 -15.87 11.93 -35.67
CA LEU A 295 -17.32 12.14 -35.65
C LEU A 295 -17.75 13.59 -35.39
N GLU A 296 -16.91 14.45 -34.80
CA GLU A 296 -17.24 15.88 -34.56
C GLU A 296 -16.75 16.81 -35.68
N GLY A 297 -15.75 16.41 -36.48
CA GLY A 297 -15.29 17.20 -37.63
C GLY A 297 -16.30 17.15 -38.78
N GLY A 298 -16.41 18.24 -39.57
CA GLY A 298 -17.28 18.33 -40.76
C GLY A 298 -16.92 17.39 -41.94
N PHE A 299 -16.39 16.21 -41.64
CA PHE A 299 -16.10 15.12 -42.56
C PHE A 299 -17.37 14.29 -42.82
N ALA A 300 -17.38 13.51 -43.91
CA ALA A 300 -18.51 12.68 -44.31
C ALA A 300 -18.98 11.68 -43.21
N ASP A 301 -18.05 11.27 -42.34
CA ASP A 301 -18.31 10.34 -41.23
C ASP A 301 -19.14 10.96 -40.09
N GLY A 302 -19.19 12.30 -39.99
CA GLY A 302 -19.96 13.01 -38.97
C GLY A 302 -21.47 12.77 -39.07
N ALA A 303 -22.00 12.46 -40.26
CA ALA A 303 -23.41 12.09 -40.45
C ALA A 303 -23.63 10.58 -40.69
N ALA A 304 -22.57 9.77 -40.62
CA ALA A 304 -22.66 8.35 -40.94
C ALA A 304 -23.42 7.57 -39.85
N VAL A 305 -24.34 6.71 -40.29
CA VAL A 305 -25.07 5.76 -39.42
C VAL A 305 -24.27 4.46 -39.24
N GLU A 306 -23.25 4.25 -40.08
CA GLU A 306 -22.37 3.08 -40.06
C GLU A 306 -20.93 3.50 -40.31
N LEU A 307 -19.99 2.94 -39.53
CA LEU A 307 -18.56 3.24 -39.63
C LEU A 307 -17.75 1.94 -39.67
N SER A 308 -16.90 1.78 -40.68
CA SER A 308 -16.07 0.57 -40.85
C SER A 308 -14.66 0.75 -40.30
N LEU A 309 -14.17 -0.29 -39.62
CA LEU A 309 -12.81 -0.47 -39.11
C LEU A 309 -12.31 -1.85 -39.57
N PRO A 310 -11.93 -1.99 -40.86
CA PRO A 310 -11.60 -3.29 -41.44
C PRO A 310 -10.34 -3.92 -40.86
N ASP A 311 -9.36 -3.09 -40.47
CA ASP A 311 -8.07 -3.54 -39.94
C ASP A 311 -8.08 -3.66 -38.39
N ALA A 312 -9.24 -3.78 -37.76
CA ALA A 312 -9.35 -3.98 -36.32
C ALA A 312 -9.71 -5.45 -36.02
N ASP A 313 -8.96 -6.05 -35.10
CA ASP A 313 -9.29 -7.37 -34.57
C ASP A 313 -10.61 -7.29 -33.78
N PRO A 314 -11.64 -8.10 -34.10
CA PRO A 314 -12.95 -8.01 -33.45
C PRO A 314 -12.89 -8.27 -31.94
N ALA A 315 -12.10 -9.24 -31.49
CA ALA A 315 -12.02 -9.60 -30.08
C ALA A 315 -11.33 -8.51 -29.25
N ALA A 316 -10.24 -7.94 -29.76
CA ALA A 316 -9.59 -6.79 -29.14
C ALA A 316 -10.50 -5.55 -29.14
N PHE A 317 -11.28 -5.34 -30.20
CA PHE A 317 -12.20 -4.21 -30.29
C PHE A 317 -13.37 -4.31 -29.30
N GLU A 318 -13.87 -5.52 -29.03
CA GLU A 318 -14.90 -5.74 -28.00
C GLU A 318 -14.40 -5.35 -26.60
N LEU A 319 -13.15 -5.70 -26.26
CA LEU A 319 -12.53 -5.29 -24.99
C LEU A 319 -12.36 -3.76 -24.91
N LEU A 320 -11.96 -3.14 -26.00
CA LEU A 320 -11.86 -1.68 -26.10
C LEU A 320 -13.21 -0.99 -25.93
N LEU A 321 -14.27 -1.52 -26.57
CA LEU A 321 -15.63 -1.02 -26.37
C LEU A 321 -16.07 -1.17 -24.91
N ARG A 322 -15.82 -2.32 -24.28
CA ARG A 322 -16.11 -2.52 -22.87
C ARG A 322 -15.41 -1.47 -22.00
N PHE A 323 -14.13 -1.19 -22.25
CA PHE A 323 -13.38 -0.15 -21.57
C PHE A 323 -13.98 1.24 -21.79
N VAL A 324 -14.35 1.59 -23.03
CA VAL A 324 -14.97 2.88 -23.36
C VAL A 324 -16.26 3.11 -22.58
N TYR A 325 -17.09 2.09 -22.40
CA TYR A 325 -18.37 2.19 -21.68
C TYR A 325 -18.21 2.18 -20.16
N THR A 326 -17.29 1.38 -19.63
CA THR A 326 -17.26 1.06 -18.20
C THR A 326 -16.06 1.65 -17.46
N GLY A 327 -15.01 2.05 -18.18
CA GLY A 327 -13.75 2.54 -17.64
C GLY A 327 -12.81 1.44 -17.12
N ALA A 328 -13.20 0.17 -17.23
CA ALA A 328 -12.39 -0.97 -16.81
C ALA A 328 -12.61 -2.17 -17.74
N VAL A 329 -11.59 -3.00 -17.94
CA VAL A 329 -11.72 -4.25 -18.68
C VAL A 329 -10.66 -5.24 -18.20
N ASP A 330 -11.03 -6.50 -18.08
CA ASP A 330 -10.08 -7.59 -17.86
C ASP A 330 -9.49 -7.99 -19.21
N ILE A 331 -8.18 -7.84 -19.38
CA ILE A 331 -7.48 -8.09 -20.64
C ILE A 331 -6.85 -9.50 -20.59
N PRO A 332 -7.33 -10.48 -21.39
CA PRO A 332 -6.68 -11.77 -21.48
C PRO A 332 -5.28 -11.63 -22.07
N ALA A 333 -4.29 -12.34 -21.52
CA ALA A 333 -2.90 -12.27 -21.96
C ALA A 333 -2.73 -12.53 -23.48
N ALA A 334 -3.52 -13.44 -24.04
CA ALA A 334 -3.51 -13.77 -25.46
C ALA A 334 -3.96 -12.61 -26.38
N LEU A 335 -4.81 -11.71 -25.87
CA LEU A 335 -5.32 -10.55 -26.62
C LEU A 335 -4.56 -9.26 -26.31
N ALA A 336 -3.72 -9.24 -25.27
CA ALA A 336 -3.05 -8.04 -24.81
C ALA A 336 -2.22 -7.31 -25.90
N PRO A 337 -1.45 -7.98 -26.78
CA PRO A 337 -0.74 -7.30 -27.87
C PRO A 337 -1.71 -6.60 -28.85
N ALA A 338 -2.77 -7.29 -29.25
CA ALA A 338 -3.77 -6.75 -30.18
C ALA A 338 -4.55 -5.58 -29.56
N VAL A 339 -4.88 -5.66 -28.26
CA VAL A 339 -5.50 -4.56 -27.52
C VAL A 339 -4.57 -3.36 -27.41
N ALA A 340 -3.28 -3.56 -27.13
CA ALA A 340 -2.31 -2.47 -27.04
C ALA A 340 -2.14 -1.73 -28.37
N GLU A 341 -1.97 -2.45 -29.48
CA GLU A 341 -1.89 -1.87 -30.83
C GLU A 341 -3.15 -1.08 -31.19
N LEU A 342 -4.32 -1.65 -30.89
CA LEU A 342 -5.60 -1.03 -31.20
C LEU A 342 -5.87 0.20 -30.35
N ALA A 343 -5.52 0.16 -29.07
CA ALA A 343 -5.66 1.27 -28.13
C ALA A 343 -4.74 2.44 -28.51
N ASP A 344 -3.50 2.18 -28.92
CA ASP A 344 -2.60 3.21 -29.46
C ASP A 344 -3.19 3.86 -30.73
N ARG A 345 -3.63 3.05 -31.70
CA ARG A 345 -4.22 3.53 -32.95
C ARG A 345 -5.50 4.35 -32.75
N LEU A 346 -6.31 3.97 -31.76
CA LEU A 346 -7.57 4.65 -31.43
C LEU A 346 -7.40 5.70 -30.32
N LEU A 347 -6.16 6.06 -29.98
CA LEU A 347 -5.83 7.14 -29.04
C LEU A 347 -6.45 6.95 -27.65
N LEU A 348 -6.29 5.75 -27.09
CA LEU A 348 -6.68 5.37 -25.73
C LEU A 348 -5.42 5.02 -24.91
N PRO A 349 -4.67 6.02 -24.43
CA PRO A 349 -3.37 5.80 -23.79
C PRO A 349 -3.46 4.97 -22.50
N GLU A 350 -4.54 5.09 -21.74
CA GLU A 350 -4.74 4.33 -20.49
C GLU A 350 -4.90 2.83 -20.79
N LEU A 351 -5.76 2.48 -21.74
CA LEU A 351 -5.96 1.08 -22.14
C LEU A 351 -4.70 0.50 -22.80
N CYS A 352 -3.97 1.32 -23.58
CA CYS A 352 -2.70 0.93 -24.17
C CYS A 352 -1.68 0.59 -23.08
N TRP A 353 -1.57 1.42 -22.06
CA TRP A 353 -0.69 1.18 -20.91
C TRP A 353 -1.07 -0.10 -20.16
N ASP A 354 -2.35 -0.29 -19.84
CA ASP A 354 -2.83 -1.47 -19.14
C ASP A 354 -2.55 -2.76 -19.93
N ALA A 355 -2.78 -2.74 -21.24
CA ALA A 355 -2.47 -3.87 -22.12
C ALA A 355 -0.96 -4.16 -22.20
N GLN A 356 -0.11 -3.13 -22.27
CA GLN A 356 1.34 -3.28 -22.23
C GLN A 356 1.81 -3.90 -20.90
N ALA A 357 1.19 -3.54 -19.78
CA ALA A 357 1.50 -4.13 -18.48
C ALA A 357 1.16 -5.63 -18.43
N VAL A 358 0.02 -6.04 -19.02
CA VAL A 358 -0.36 -7.45 -19.16
C VAL A 358 0.61 -8.22 -20.07
N VAL A 359 1.09 -7.59 -21.15
CA VAL A 359 2.14 -8.20 -21.98
C VAL A 359 3.39 -8.44 -21.15
N LEU A 360 3.86 -7.44 -20.39
CA LEU A 360 5.08 -7.53 -19.60
C LEU A 360 4.99 -8.59 -18.50
N SER A 361 3.86 -8.70 -17.80
CA SER A 361 3.68 -9.68 -16.73
C SER A 361 3.64 -11.13 -17.22
N GLY A 362 3.27 -11.36 -18.48
CA GLY A 362 3.26 -12.67 -19.13
C GLY A 362 4.53 -13.04 -19.89
N VAL A 363 5.60 -12.23 -19.82
CA VAL A 363 6.85 -12.51 -20.52
C VAL A 363 7.57 -13.71 -19.92
N SER A 364 8.12 -14.54 -20.79
CA SER A 364 8.94 -15.70 -20.46
C SER A 364 10.18 -15.75 -21.36
N ALA A 365 11.10 -16.68 -21.09
CA ALA A 365 12.29 -16.87 -21.89
C ALA A 365 11.96 -17.18 -23.37
N GLU A 366 10.86 -17.89 -23.62
CA GLU A 366 10.40 -18.25 -24.97
C GLU A 366 9.75 -17.08 -25.71
N THR A 367 9.11 -16.15 -24.98
CA THR A 367 8.27 -15.10 -25.59
C THR A 367 8.96 -13.73 -25.67
N VAL A 368 9.96 -13.47 -24.83
CA VAL A 368 10.59 -12.13 -24.70
C VAL A 368 11.11 -11.58 -26.01
N VAL A 369 11.71 -12.42 -26.85
CA VAL A 369 12.30 -11.96 -28.12
C VAL A 369 11.21 -11.52 -29.10
N GLY A 370 10.08 -12.24 -29.14
CA GLY A 370 8.91 -11.84 -29.91
C GLY A 370 8.36 -10.49 -29.43
N SER A 371 8.22 -10.32 -28.12
CA SER A 371 7.74 -9.06 -27.53
C SER A 371 8.70 -7.89 -27.77
N LEU A 372 10.01 -8.11 -27.76
CA LEU A 372 11.03 -7.10 -28.06
C LEU A 372 10.91 -6.57 -29.49
N LEU A 373 10.87 -7.48 -30.48
CA LEU A 373 10.74 -7.13 -31.89
C LEU A 373 9.38 -6.46 -32.18
N TRP A 374 8.33 -6.95 -31.52
CA TRP A 374 6.99 -6.36 -31.59
C TRP A 374 6.97 -4.92 -31.07
N ALA A 375 7.47 -4.68 -29.85
CA ALA A 375 7.49 -3.34 -29.25
C ALA A 375 8.38 -2.35 -30.02
N GLU A 376 9.53 -2.81 -30.54
CA GLU A 376 10.41 -1.97 -31.37
C GLU A 376 9.72 -1.51 -32.66
N ARG A 377 8.97 -2.41 -33.32
CA ARG A 377 8.25 -2.10 -34.56
C ARG A 377 7.17 -1.03 -34.36
N LEU A 378 6.51 -1.02 -33.20
CA LEU A 378 5.45 -0.07 -32.89
C LEU A 378 5.96 1.32 -32.46
N GLY A 379 7.23 1.42 -32.07
CA GLY A 379 7.92 2.70 -31.91
C GLY A 379 7.62 3.44 -30.59
N ALA A 380 7.37 4.75 -30.68
CA ALA A 380 7.48 5.66 -29.54
C ALA A 380 6.54 5.33 -28.37
N SER A 381 5.27 5.00 -28.66
CA SER A 381 4.25 4.63 -27.65
C SER A 381 4.60 3.37 -26.85
N PHE A 382 5.52 2.55 -27.37
CA PHE A 382 5.96 1.29 -26.77
C PHE A 382 7.39 1.34 -26.23
N SER A 383 8.03 2.53 -26.25
CA SER A 383 9.42 2.70 -25.80
C SER A 383 9.64 2.36 -24.32
N GLY A 384 8.65 2.63 -23.46
CA GLY A 384 8.66 2.24 -22.04
C GLY A 384 8.61 0.72 -21.87
N LEU A 385 7.72 0.05 -22.59
CA LEU A 385 7.65 -1.42 -22.61
C LEU A 385 8.93 -2.03 -23.16
N LEU A 386 9.43 -1.53 -24.30
CA LEU A 386 10.69 -1.99 -24.91
C LEU A 386 11.86 -1.89 -23.92
N SER A 387 11.93 -0.81 -23.14
CA SER A 387 12.96 -0.65 -22.10
C SER A 387 12.83 -1.68 -20.98
N SER A 388 11.61 -1.98 -20.57
CA SER A 388 11.32 -2.99 -19.53
C SER A 388 11.63 -4.41 -20.02
N LEU A 389 11.26 -4.73 -21.26
CA LEU A 389 11.58 -6.01 -21.91
C LEU A 389 13.08 -6.20 -22.08
N LYS A 390 13.83 -5.14 -22.44
CA LYS A 390 15.30 -5.18 -22.49
C LYS A 390 15.88 -5.49 -21.11
N ALA A 391 15.38 -4.85 -20.05
CA ALA A 391 15.84 -5.11 -18.69
C ALA A 391 15.59 -6.58 -18.29
N TRP A 392 14.38 -7.08 -18.56
CA TRP A 392 14.02 -8.48 -18.30
C TRP A 392 14.92 -9.46 -19.06
N TYR A 393 15.14 -9.23 -20.36
CA TYR A 393 16.02 -10.06 -21.19
C TYR A 393 17.45 -10.12 -20.62
N LEU A 394 17.97 -8.97 -20.17
CA LEU A 394 19.34 -8.91 -19.63
C LEU A 394 19.49 -9.65 -18.30
N GLU A 395 18.44 -9.69 -17.48
CA GLU A 395 18.42 -10.44 -16.23
C GLU A 395 18.31 -11.94 -16.46
N HIS A 396 17.57 -12.37 -17.47
CA HIS A 396 17.29 -13.79 -17.78
C HIS A 396 18.02 -14.28 -19.04
N HIS A 397 19.14 -13.64 -19.43
CA HIS A 397 19.77 -13.87 -20.73
C HIS A 397 20.21 -15.32 -20.96
N GLU A 398 20.71 -15.99 -19.92
CA GLU A 398 21.13 -17.40 -20.00
C GLU A 398 19.92 -18.31 -20.27
N GLU A 399 18.82 -18.12 -19.55
CA GLU A 399 17.57 -18.87 -19.75
C GLU A 399 17.00 -18.67 -21.17
N VAL A 400 17.11 -17.45 -21.72
CA VAL A 400 16.64 -17.14 -23.08
C VAL A 400 17.48 -17.86 -24.13
N LEU A 401 18.81 -17.92 -23.96
CA LEU A 401 19.69 -18.64 -24.88
C LEU A 401 19.41 -20.15 -24.85
N GLU A 402 19.12 -20.71 -23.67
CA GLU A 402 18.81 -22.13 -23.52
C GLU A 402 17.42 -22.50 -24.06
N ALA A 403 16.41 -21.68 -23.76
CA ALA A 403 15.02 -21.98 -24.10
C ALA A 403 14.63 -21.60 -25.53
N ALA A 404 15.32 -20.62 -26.14
CA ALA A 404 14.85 -19.97 -27.36
C ALA A 404 15.97 -19.55 -28.32
N GLU A 405 16.96 -20.41 -28.57
CA GLU A 405 18.09 -20.17 -29.48
C GLU A 405 17.65 -19.63 -30.86
N GLU A 406 16.69 -20.29 -31.52
CA GLU A 406 16.15 -19.87 -32.83
C GLU A 406 15.53 -18.46 -32.78
N SER A 407 14.90 -18.10 -31.66
CA SER A 407 14.33 -16.75 -31.50
C SER A 407 15.44 -15.71 -31.39
N VAL A 408 16.55 -16.02 -30.72
CA VAL A 408 17.70 -15.12 -30.62
C VAL A 408 18.39 -14.95 -31.99
N GLU A 409 18.48 -16.00 -32.81
CA GLU A 409 18.94 -15.85 -34.20
C GLU A 409 18.03 -14.93 -35.00
N ARG A 410 16.71 -15.08 -34.86
CA ARG A 410 15.72 -14.19 -35.48
C ARG A 410 15.91 -12.73 -35.04
N LEU A 411 16.21 -12.48 -33.76
CA LEU A 411 16.51 -11.15 -33.25
C LEU A 411 17.71 -10.52 -33.96
N MET A 412 18.77 -11.30 -34.21
CA MET A 412 19.95 -10.84 -34.95
C MET A 412 19.64 -10.51 -36.40
N ALA A 413 18.78 -11.30 -37.05
CA ALA A 413 18.37 -11.09 -38.43
C ALA A 413 17.46 -9.86 -38.59
N GLU A 414 16.47 -9.71 -37.71
CA GLU A 414 15.43 -8.68 -37.83
C GLU A 414 15.83 -7.33 -37.24
N SER A 415 16.61 -7.31 -36.14
CA SER A 415 17.04 -6.07 -35.51
C SER A 415 18.48 -6.12 -34.98
N PRO A 416 19.48 -5.93 -35.87
CA PRO A 416 20.90 -5.86 -35.47
C PRO A 416 21.18 -4.74 -34.47
N ARG A 417 20.43 -3.63 -34.54
CA ARG A 417 20.57 -2.49 -33.62
C ARG A 417 20.18 -2.89 -32.19
N LEU A 418 19.04 -3.57 -32.04
CA LEU A 418 18.55 -4.03 -30.75
C LEU A 418 19.55 -5.01 -30.11
N VAL A 419 20.15 -5.89 -30.90
CA VAL A 419 21.21 -6.80 -30.45
C VAL A 419 22.44 -6.05 -29.95
N ILE A 420 22.91 -5.02 -30.67
CA ILE A 420 24.04 -4.19 -30.22
C ILE A 420 23.74 -3.54 -28.86
N GLU A 421 22.52 -3.03 -28.66
CA GLU A 421 22.11 -2.44 -27.39
C GLU A 421 22.10 -3.47 -26.25
N LEU A 422 21.58 -4.68 -26.49
CA LEU A 422 21.55 -5.78 -25.52
C LEU A 422 22.97 -6.27 -25.19
N MET A 423 23.84 -6.49 -26.18
CA MET A 423 25.24 -6.87 -25.97
C MET A 423 26.00 -5.81 -25.15
N GLY A 424 25.75 -4.53 -25.43
CA GLY A 424 26.28 -3.43 -24.63
C GLY A 424 25.76 -3.45 -23.18
N GLY A 425 24.51 -3.83 -22.98
CA GLY A 425 23.89 -4.10 -21.67
C GLY A 425 24.59 -5.22 -20.90
N LEU A 426 24.74 -6.40 -21.52
CA LEU A 426 25.40 -7.56 -20.93
C LEU A 426 26.85 -7.26 -20.53
N SER A 427 27.58 -6.55 -21.39
CA SER A 427 28.96 -6.11 -21.12
C SER A 427 29.05 -5.20 -19.87
N ARG A 428 28.04 -4.35 -19.65
CA ARG A 428 27.96 -3.48 -18.45
C ARG A 428 27.60 -4.28 -17.20
N LEU A 429 26.69 -5.24 -17.31
CA LEU A 429 26.33 -6.15 -16.21
C LEU A 429 27.52 -6.99 -15.75
N ALA A 430 28.25 -7.61 -16.69
CA ALA A 430 29.44 -8.39 -16.39
C ALA A 430 30.54 -7.55 -15.71
N LYS A 431 30.72 -6.28 -16.11
CA LYS A 431 31.65 -5.36 -15.44
C LYS A 431 31.21 -5.05 -14.00
N ARG A 432 29.91 -4.81 -13.76
CA ARG A 432 29.37 -4.54 -12.42
C ARG A 432 29.53 -5.73 -11.48
N GLN A 433 29.27 -6.95 -11.95
CA GLN A 433 29.44 -8.16 -11.16
C GLN A 433 30.92 -8.41 -10.79
N ARG A 434 31.85 -8.17 -11.72
CA ARG A 434 33.30 -8.26 -11.44
C ARG A 434 33.80 -7.24 -10.43
N THR A 435 33.20 -6.05 -10.38
CA THR A 435 33.55 -5.02 -9.38
C THR A 435 32.85 -5.21 -8.02
N ALA A 436 31.88 -6.13 -7.93
CA ALA A 436 31.10 -6.40 -6.72
C ALA A 436 31.56 -7.65 -5.95
N LEU A 437 32.49 -8.44 -6.50
CA LEU A 437 33.19 -9.51 -5.79
C LEU A 437 34.41 -8.92 -5.05
N PRO A 438 34.58 -9.21 -3.75
CA PRO A 438 35.67 -8.66 -2.93
C PRO A 438 37.06 -9.14 -3.36
#